data_AF-A0A2Z3H1L8-F1
#
_entry.id   AF-A0A2Z3H1L8-F1
#
_cell.length_a   1.000
_cell.length_b   1.000
_cell.length_c   1.000
_cell.angle_alpha   90.00
_cell.angle_beta   90.00
_cell.angle_gamma   90.00
#
_symmetry.space_group_name_H-M   'P 1'
#
loop_
_entity.id
_entity.type
_entity.pdbx_description
1 polymer ?
#
loop_
_entity_poly.entity_id
_entity_poly.type
_entity_poly.pdbx_seq_one_letter_code
_entity_poly.pdbx_strand_id
1 'polypeptide(L)'
;MSGIINDAQTLLRQQADMLKSEVREDFKRSKRAAEFGAIAVVCTTVGALGVITAAAYLLHEQFGFKMWASWGIVSLAFLLVGGGLGWISYNLLERFNPLPDKTFNALKENVTWQTK
;
A
#
# COMPACT_ATOMS: atom_id res chain seq x y z
N MET A 1 -29.36 -17.91 39.17
CA MET A 1 -28.13 -17.22 38.73
C MET A 1 -27.38 -17.93 37.59
N SER A 2 -27.62 -19.24 37.35
CA SER A 2 -26.94 -19.99 36.27
C SER A 2 -27.28 -19.56 34.84
N GLY A 3 -28.44 -18.92 34.61
CA GLY A 3 -28.86 -18.48 33.27
C GLY A 3 -28.03 -17.33 32.69
N ILE A 4 -27.61 -16.37 33.53
CA ILE A 4 -26.85 -15.18 33.10
C ILE A 4 -25.45 -15.58 32.61
N ILE A 5 -24.81 -16.57 33.25
CA ILE A 5 -23.50 -17.08 32.86
C ILE A 5 -23.59 -17.82 31.51
N ASN A 6 -24.66 -18.58 31.30
CA ASN A 6 -24.89 -19.29 30.04
C ASN A 6 -25.24 -18.33 28.88
N ASP A 7 -25.99 -17.28 29.16
CA ASP A 7 -26.29 -16.22 28.18
C ASP A 7 -25.04 -15.43 27.81
N ALA A 8 -24.19 -15.07 28.79
CA ALA A 8 -22.92 -14.40 28.53
C ALA A 8 -21.98 -15.25 27.65
N GLN A 9 -21.92 -16.56 27.90
CA GLN A 9 -21.15 -17.49 27.06
C GLN A 9 -21.71 -17.59 25.64
N THR A 10 -23.04 -17.56 25.50
CA THR A 10 -23.72 -17.58 24.20
C THR A 10 -23.43 -16.29 23.41
N LEU A 11 -23.49 -15.13 24.06
CA LEU A 11 -23.20 -13.83 23.46
C LEU A 11 -21.74 -13.71 23.02
N LEU A 12 -20.78 -14.20 23.81
CA LEU A 12 -19.36 -14.19 23.43
C LEU A 12 -19.11 -15.05 22.19
N ARG A 13 -19.76 -16.21 22.10
CA ARG A 13 -19.67 -17.08 20.92
C ARG A 13 -20.23 -16.39 19.68
N GLN A 14 -21.38 -15.72 19.82
CA GLN A 14 -21.99 -14.95 18.74
C GLN A 14 -21.10 -13.78 18.29
N GLN A 15 -20.51 -13.02 19.22
CA GLN A 15 -19.58 -11.95 18.87
C GLN A 15 -18.31 -12.47 18.17
N ALA A 16 -17.77 -13.60 18.63
CA ALA A 16 -16.62 -14.24 17.98
C ALA A 16 -16.96 -14.74 16.56
N ASP A 17 -18.13 -15.34 16.37
CA ASP A 17 -18.60 -15.79 15.06
C ASP A 17 -18.87 -14.61 14.12
N MET A 18 -19.45 -13.53 14.64
CA MET A 18 -19.72 -12.30 13.90
C MET A 18 -18.41 -11.61 13.47
N LEU A 19 -17.47 -11.40 14.39
CA LEU A 19 -16.15 -10.84 14.09
C LEU A 19 -15.40 -11.69 13.07
N LYS A 20 -15.44 -13.02 13.21
CA LYS A 20 -14.81 -13.95 12.26
C LYS A 20 -15.44 -13.83 10.86
N SER A 21 -16.77 -13.65 10.79
CA SER A 21 -17.47 -13.46 9.51
C SER A 21 -17.10 -12.12 8.85
N GLU A 22 -17.01 -11.05 9.64
CA GLU A 22 -16.65 -9.70 9.18
C GLU A 22 -15.21 -9.66 8.68
N VAL A 23 -14.25 -10.20 9.45
CA VAL A 23 -12.85 -10.32 9.02
C VAL A 23 -12.73 -11.15 7.73
N ARG A 24 -13.51 -12.23 7.59
CA ARG A 24 -13.48 -13.06 6.38
C ARG A 24 -14.04 -12.32 5.16
N GLU A 25 -15.10 -11.54 5.36
CA GLU A 25 -15.71 -10.74 4.31
C GLU A 25 -14.80 -9.58 3.88
N ASP A 26 -14.21 -8.86 4.84
CA ASP A 26 -13.20 -7.83 4.59
C ASP A 26 -11.97 -8.38 3.90
N PHE A 27 -11.51 -9.56 4.29
CA PHE A 27 -10.39 -10.22 3.62
C PHE A 27 -10.74 -10.60 2.17
N LYS A 28 -11.95 -11.11 1.92
CA LYS A 28 -12.42 -11.45 0.57
C LYS A 28 -12.58 -10.20 -0.31
N ARG A 29 -13.06 -9.10 0.27
CA ARG A 29 -13.20 -7.80 -0.40
C ARG A 29 -11.82 -7.20 -0.72
N SER A 30 -10.91 -7.23 0.24
CA SER A 30 -9.52 -6.79 0.09
C SER A 30 -8.76 -7.64 -0.94
N LYS A 31 -9.00 -8.96 -0.96
CA LYS A 31 -8.40 -9.86 -1.96
C LYS A 31 -8.83 -9.50 -3.38
N ARG A 32 -10.12 -9.25 -3.63
CA ARG A 32 -10.60 -8.81 -4.95
C ARG A 32 -9.97 -7.47 -5.35
N ALA A 33 -9.88 -6.52 -4.41
CA ALA A 33 -9.20 -5.25 -4.68
C ALA A 33 -7.71 -5.45 -4.99
N ALA A 34 -7.05 -6.38 -4.30
CA ALA A 34 -5.64 -6.73 -4.53
C ALA A 34 -5.42 -7.43 -5.88
N GLU A 35 -6.35 -8.27 -6.35
CA GLU A 35 -6.25 -8.94 -7.65
C GLU A 35 -6.25 -7.92 -8.81
N PHE A 36 -7.21 -7.00 -8.83
CA PHE A 36 -7.25 -5.93 -9.84
C PHE A 36 -6.09 -4.94 -9.67
N GLY A 37 -5.72 -4.63 -8.42
CA GLY A 37 -4.58 -3.77 -8.12
C GLY A 37 -3.26 -4.36 -8.63
N ALA A 38 -3.04 -5.66 -8.45
CA ALA A 38 -1.84 -6.33 -8.94
C ALA A 38 -1.75 -6.31 -10.46
N ILE A 39 -2.86 -6.61 -11.16
CA ILE A 39 -2.91 -6.53 -12.63
C ILE A 39 -2.65 -5.09 -13.09
N ALA A 40 -3.29 -4.11 -12.45
CA ALA A 40 -3.09 -2.70 -12.77
C ALA A 40 -1.61 -2.30 -12.62
N VAL A 41 -0.97 -2.62 -11.49
CA VAL A 41 0.45 -2.33 -11.24
C VAL A 41 1.34 -2.94 -12.32
N VAL A 42 1.11 -4.20 -12.69
CA VAL A 42 1.88 -4.88 -13.75
C VAL A 42 1.67 -4.18 -15.09
N CYS A 43 0.43 -3.97 -15.51
CA CYS A 43 0.11 -3.32 -16.78
C CYS A 43 0.66 -1.89 -16.85
N THR A 44 0.52 -1.09 -15.80
CA THR A 44 1.05 0.28 -15.76
C THR A 44 2.58 0.28 -15.77
N THR A 45 3.23 -0.67 -15.10
CA THR A 45 4.70 -0.76 -15.11
C THR A 45 5.21 -1.08 -16.50
N VAL A 46 4.63 -2.08 -17.17
CA VAL A 46 4.99 -2.45 -18.54
C VAL A 46 4.72 -1.29 -19.50
N GLY A 47 3.56 -0.65 -19.39
CA GLY A 47 3.21 0.52 -20.19
C GLY A 47 4.17 1.69 -19.98
N ALA A 48 4.54 1.99 -18.74
CA ALA A 48 5.50 3.05 -18.41
C ALA A 48 6.89 2.79 -19.01
N LEU A 49 7.39 1.55 -18.93
CA LEU A 49 8.64 1.15 -19.60
C LEU A 49 8.55 1.33 -21.12
N GLY A 50 7.41 0.99 -21.72
CA GLY A 50 7.13 1.23 -23.13
C GLY A 50 7.18 2.71 -23.51
N VAL A 51 6.54 3.58 -22.71
CA VAL A 51 6.56 5.03 -22.91
C VAL A 51 7.97 5.62 -22.77
N ILE A 52 8.73 5.19 -21.76
CA ILE A 52 10.13 5.61 -21.55
C ILE A 52 10.97 5.24 -22.79
N THR A 53 10.83 4.01 -23.26
CA THR A 53 11.53 3.51 -24.45
C THR A 53 11.14 4.31 -25.68
N ALA A 54 9.84 4.49 -25.92
CA ALA A 54 9.34 5.26 -27.06
C ALA A 54 9.83 6.72 -27.04
N ALA A 55 9.87 7.35 -25.86
CA ALA A 55 10.41 8.70 -25.70
C ALA A 55 11.91 8.77 -26.06
N ALA A 56 12.72 7.80 -25.61
CA ALA A 56 14.14 7.76 -25.95
C ALA A 56 14.38 7.58 -27.46
N TYR A 57 13.61 6.70 -28.11
CA TYR A 57 13.66 6.55 -29.58
C TYR A 57 13.19 7.81 -30.30
N LEU A 58 12.13 8.47 -29.83
CA LEU A 58 11.65 9.72 -30.42
C LEU A 58 12.70 10.83 -30.32
N LEU A 59 13.40 10.93 -29.19
CA LEU A 59 14.53 11.85 -29.05
C LEU A 59 15.68 11.53 -30.01
N HIS A 60 15.98 10.24 -30.21
CA HIS A 60 17.01 9.79 -31.14
C HIS A 60 16.66 10.16 -32.59
N GLU A 61 15.47 9.76 -33.05
CA GLU A 61 15.04 9.90 -34.44
C GLU A 61 14.76 11.35 -34.83
N GLN A 62 14.04 12.10 -33.99
CA GLN A 62 13.56 13.44 -34.37
C GLN A 62 14.57 14.56 -34.12
N PHE A 63 15.44 14.39 -33.12
CA PHE A 63 16.42 15.40 -32.75
C PHE A 63 17.86 15.01 -33.10
N GLY A 64 18.08 13.81 -33.66
CA GLY A 64 19.39 13.33 -34.09
C GLY A 64 20.38 13.07 -32.95
N PHE A 65 19.90 13.00 -31.70
CA PHE A 65 20.75 12.71 -30.55
C PHE A 65 21.31 11.29 -30.65
N LYS A 66 22.53 11.05 -30.15
CA LYS A 66 23.02 9.66 -30.00
C LYS A 66 22.13 8.89 -29.03
N MET A 67 21.90 7.61 -29.30
CA MET A 67 20.99 6.77 -28.50
C MET A 67 21.27 6.83 -26.99
N TRP A 68 22.54 6.76 -26.58
CA TRP A 68 22.92 6.86 -25.17
C TRP A 68 22.50 8.19 -24.53
N ALA A 69 22.57 9.29 -25.28
CA ALA A 69 22.21 10.62 -24.80
C ALA A 69 20.68 10.74 -24.66
N SER A 70 19.91 10.21 -25.62
CA SER A 70 18.44 10.16 -25.54
C SER A 70 17.96 9.41 -24.30
N TRP A 71 18.51 8.22 -24.05
CA TRP A 71 18.22 7.44 -22.84
C TRP A 71 18.64 8.17 -21.56
N GLY A 72 19.80 8.82 -21.57
CA GLY A 72 20.29 9.63 -20.45
C GLY A 72 19.35 10.77 -20.10
N ILE A 73 18.89 11.54 -21.10
CA ILE A 73 17.97 12.67 -20.92
C ILE A 73 16.63 12.20 -20.35
N VAL A 74 16.03 11.17 -20.95
CA VAL A 74 14.74 10.64 -20.47
C VAL A 74 14.87 10.10 -19.04
N SER A 75 15.92 9.33 -18.75
CA SER A 75 16.14 8.78 -17.41
C SER A 75 16.36 9.88 -16.37
N LEU A 76 17.13 10.91 -16.70
CA LEU A 76 17.35 12.07 -15.83
C LEU A 76 16.04 12.81 -15.53
N ALA A 77 15.19 13.02 -16.54
CA ALA A 77 13.90 13.66 -16.35
C ALA A 77 13.01 12.87 -15.37
N PHE A 78 12.92 11.54 -15.53
CA PHE A 78 12.17 10.68 -14.61
C PHE A 78 12.77 10.64 -13.21
N LEU A 79 14.10 10.66 -13.06
CA LEU A 79 14.76 10.73 -11.76
C LEU A 79 14.47 12.04 -11.04
N LEU A 80 14.45 13.17 -11.75
CA LEU A 80 14.14 14.46 -11.14
C LEU A 80 12.68 14.52 -10.67
N VAL A 81 11.74 14.07 -11.51
CA VAL A 81 10.32 14.04 -11.15
C VAL A 81 10.07 13.05 -10.01
N GLY A 82 10.55 11.82 -10.14
CA GLY A 82 10.38 10.76 -9.14
C GLY A 82 11.08 11.09 -7.83
N GLY A 83 12.30 11.62 -7.87
CA GLY A 83 13.03 12.10 -6.71
C GLY A 83 12.33 13.26 -6.02
N GLY A 84 11.80 14.22 -6.78
CA GLY A 84 11.01 15.34 -6.24
C GLY A 84 9.74 14.88 -5.54
N LEU A 85 8.94 14.02 -6.18
CA LEU A 85 7.74 13.43 -5.58
C LEU A 85 8.07 12.58 -4.34
N GLY A 86 9.14 11.80 -4.41
CA GLY A 86 9.64 11.00 -3.28
C GLY A 86 10.04 11.87 -2.10
N TRP A 87 10.71 12.99 -2.36
CA TRP A 87 11.08 13.95 -1.32
C TRP A 87 9.86 14.63 -0.70
N ILE A 88 8.86 15.01 -1.50
CA ILE A 88 7.59 15.56 -1.00
C ILE A 88 6.88 14.52 -0.12
N SER A 89 6.81 13.26 -0.57
CA SER A 89 6.21 12.15 0.18
C SER A 89 6.92 11.93 1.51
N TYR A 90 8.26 11.90 1.50
CA TYR A 90 9.07 11.78 2.71
C TYR A 90 8.77 12.90 3.71
N ASN A 91 8.79 14.15 3.25
CA ASN A 91 8.51 15.31 4.11
C ASN A 91 7.07 15.29 4.65
N LEU A 92 6.11 14.74 3.90
CA LEU A 92 4.72 14.64 4.35
C LEU A 92 4.56 13.57 5.44
N LEU A 93 5.21 12.42 5.27
CA LEU A 93 5.21 11.32 6.25
C LEU A 93 5.97 11.71 7.52
N GLU A 94 7.01 12.54 7.43
CA GLU A 94 7.73 13.04 8.59
C GLU A 94 6.90 14.05 9.40
N ARG A 95 5.99 14.79 8.74
CA ARG A 95 5.09 15.76 9.40
C ARG A 95 3.87 15.13 10.05
N PHE A 96 3.36 14.03 9.49
CA PHE A 96 2.22 13.30 10.02
C PHE A 96 2.69 11.92 10.45
N ASN A 97 2.85 11.69 11.76
CA ASN A 97 3.22 10.37 12.28
C ASN A 97 2.16 9.33 11.82
N PRO A 98 2.47 8.48 10.81
CA PRO A 98 1.46 7.62 10.19
C PRO A 98 1.06 6.47 11.12
N LEU A 99 1.89 6.20 12.13
CA LEU A 99 1.61 5.28 13.22
C LEU A 99 1.21 6.09 14.45
N PRO A 100 -0.07 6.09 14.86
CA PRO A 100 -0.47 6.77 16.08
C PRO A 100 0.20 6.09 17.29
N ASP A 101 1.23 6.74 17.84
CA ASP A 101 2.03 6.21 18.96
C ASP A 101 1.14 5.76 20.13
N LYS A 102 0.06 6.51 20.40
CA LYS A 102 -0.89 6.17 21.47
C LYS A 102 -1.60 4.85 21.21
N THR A 103 -2.05 4.61 19.98
CA THR A 103 -2.75 3.36 19.61
C THR A 103 -1.79 2.18 19.62
N PHE A 104 -0.56 2.36 19.15
CA PHE A 104 0.46 1.32 19.15
C PHE A 104 0.92 0.97 20.58
N ASN A 105 1.11 1.98 21.44
CA ASN A 105 1.45 1.78 22.85
C ASN A 105 0.30 1.12 23.62
N ALA A 106 -0.96 1.51 23.39
CA ALA A 106 -2.12 0.86 24.01
C ALA A 106 -2.28 -0.61 23.59
N LEU A 107 -2.03 -0.93 22.32
CA LEU A 107 -1.96 -2.32 21.83
C LEU A 107 -0.87 -3.12 22.53
N LYS A 108 0.33 -2.54 22.65
CA LYS A 108 1.47 -3.18 23.31
C LYS A 108 1.17 -3.46 24.78
N GLU A 109 0.63 -2.47 25.50
CA GLU A 109 0.26 -2.57 26.92
C GLU A 109 -0.79 -3.67 27.15
N ASN A 110 -1.86 -3.69 26.34
CA ASN A 110 -2.89 -4.72 26.39
C ASN A 110 -2.35 -6.14 26.16
N VAL A 111 -1.43 -6.33 25.22
CA VAL A 111 -0.82 -7.65 24.97
C VAL A 111 0.08 -8.08 26.14
N THR A 112 0.82 -7.14 26.75
CA THR A 112 1.61 -7.43 27.96
C THR A 112 0.74 -7.78 29.17
N TRP A 113 -0.46 -7.24 29.30
CA TRP A 113 -1.38 -7.62 30.38
C TRP A 113 -2.08 -8.95 30.15
N GLN A 114 -2.27 -9.37 28.90
CA GLN A 114 -2.87 -10.68 28.58
C GLN A 114 -1.89 -11.86 28.67
N THR A 115 -0.59 -11.59 28.64
CA THR A 115 0.48 -12.61 28.70
C THR A 115 1.11 -12.76 30.09
N LYS A 116 0.61 -12.04 31.10
CA LYS A 116 1.07 -12.07 32.49
C LYS A 116 -0.01 -12.64 33.40
#